data_AF-A0A7X0DCV6-F1
#
_entry.id   AF-A0A7X0DCV6-F1
#
_cell.length_a   1.000
_cell.length_b   1.000
_cell.length_c   1.000
_cell.angle_alpha   90.00
_cell.angle_beta   90.00
_cell.angle_gamma   90.00
#
_symmetry.space_group_name_H-M   'P 1'
#
loop_
_entity.id
_entity.type
_entity.pdbx_description
1 polymer ?
#
loop_
_entity_poly.entity_id
_entity_poly.type
_entity_poly.pdbx_seq_one_letter_code
_entity_poly.pdbx_strand_id
1 'polypeptide(L)'
;MKIIPGWSYRPLYDAGISVEELLDEGRVLDRSGGDVGKIESLIFADNGEALAVIAEIGGYFEMGGTHVSIPWNQLDLSDDDLTAKAPIDEDNLADYTQFDESGILTKADTSKIGRVEADRGLDLGEKVFRARDLMGDHAYIANDRRWGYVNDLVVRDGRLVAIVVEVAAQGPSRHYAYPFDGEPQIDPGSRRYTLPLNENQIADIEEFDYDKLVSGSHTGAISIE
;
A
#
# COMPACT_ATOMS: atom_id res chain seq x y z
N MET A 1 23.32 -14.75 -10.45
CA MET A 1 23.96 -13.44 -10.77
C MET A 1 23.04 -12.39 -10.18
N LYS A 2 23.48 -11.56 -9.21
CA LYS A 2 22.62 -10.53 -8.63
C LYS A 2 22.46 -9.39 -9.64
N ILE A 3 21.35 -9.37 -10.37
CA ILE A 3 21.08 -8.40 -11.44
C ILE A 3 20.85 -6.99 -10.89
N ILE A 4 20.43 -6.90 -9.63
CA ILE A 4 20.45 -5.67 -8.84
C ILE A 4 21.38 -5.93 -7.64
N PRO A 5 22.56 -5.31 -7.58
CA PRO A 5 23.48 -5.48 -6.45
C PRO A 5 22.75 -5.17 -5.13
N GLY A 6 22.81 -6.11 -4.19
CA GLY A 6 22.16 -5.96 -2.89
C GLY A 6 20.70 -6.43 -2.82
N TRP A 7 19.96 -6.50 -3.94
CA TRP A 7 18.56 -6.94 -3.93
C TRP A 7 18.40 -8.43 -3.55
N SER A 8 17.32 -8.73 -2.82
CA SER A 8 16.92 -10.08 -2.43
C SER A 8 15.47 -10.06 -1.96
N TYR A 9 14.74 -11.16 -2.20
CA TYR A 9 13.36 -11.32 -1.74
C TYR A 9 13.21 -11.72 -0.29
N ARG A 10 14.25 -12.27 0.33
CA ARG A 10 14.18 -12.79 1.70
C ARG A 10 13.65 -11.74 2.70
N PRO A 11 14.11 -10.48 2.71
CA PRO A 11 13.55 -9.47 3.60
C PRO A 11 12.06 -9.17 3.37
N LEU A 12 11.54 -9.40 2.16
CA LEU A 12 10.12 -9.24 1.85
C LEU A 12 9.31 -10.41 2.43
N TYR A 13 9.83 -11.63 2.38
CA TYR A 13 9.19 -12.78 3.00
C TYR A 13 9.25 -12.77 4.52
N ASP A 14 10.32 -12.23 5.10
CA ASP A 14 10.54 -12.25 6.53
C ASP A 14 9.68 -11.20 7.28
N ALA A 15 9.38 -10.06 6.65
CA ALA A 15 8.70 -8.93 7.31
C ALA A 15 8.06 -7.91 6.33
N GLY A 16 7.76 -8.33 5.10
CA GLY A 16 7.09 -7.46 4.13
C GLY A 16 5.57 -7.55 4.29
N ILE A 17 4.93 -6.40 4.38
CA ILE A 17 3.47 -6.26 4.39
C ILE A 17 2.99 -6.14 2.96
N SER A 18 2.13 -7.06 2.54
CA SER A 18 1.38 -6.94 1.28
C SER A 18 0.34 -5.83 1.43
N VAL A 19 0.38 -4.84 0.54
CA VAL A 19 -0.63 -3.78 0.53
C VAL A 19 -1.94 -4.31 -0.01
N GLU A 20 -1.93 -5.20 -1.01
CA GLU A 20 -3.13 -5.88 -1.52
C GLU A 20 -3.91 -6.56 -0.37
N GLU A 21 -3.24 -7.39 0.44
CA GLU A 21 -3.88 -8.06 1.59
C GLU A 21 -4.38 -7.04 2.64
N LEU A 22 -3.62 -5.97 2.89
CA LEU A 22 -4.05 -4.90 3.80
C LEU A 22 -5.31 -4.19 3.29
N LEU A 23 -5.46 -4.00 1.98
CA LEU A 23 -6.66 -3.37 1.40
C LEU A 23 -7.85 -4.33 1.31
N ASP A 24 -7.61 -5.64 1.26
CA ASP A 24 -8.66 -6.66 1.17
C ASP A 24 -9.21 -7.03 2.55
N GLU A 25 -8.33 -7.28 3.52
CA GLU A 25 -8.68 -7.82 4.84
C GLU A 25 -8.43 -6.84 5.99
N GLY A 26 -7.71 -5.73 5.74
CA GLY A 26 -7.26 -4.83 6.78
C GLY A 26 -8.37 -4.20 7.62
N ARG A 27 -8.32 -4.37 8.95
CA ARG A 27 -9.31 -3.84 9.90
C ARG A 27 -8.74 -2.74 10.76
N VAL A 28 -9.59 -1.78 11.12
CA VAL A 28 -9.26 -0.75 12.11
C VAL A 28 -9.96 -1.08 13.42
N LEU A 29 -9.18 -1.15 14.50
CA LEU A 29 -9.70 -1.34 15.85
C LEU A 29 -9.57 -0.08 16.68
N ASP A 30 -10.54 0.13 17.57
CA ASP A 30 -10.44 1.11 18.64
C ASP A 30 -9.47 0.66 19.76
N ARG A 31 -9.30 1.51 20.78
CA ARG A 31 -8.41 1.22 21.92
C ARG A 31 -8.87 0.04 22.79
N SER A 32 -10.15 -0.31 22.74
CA SER A 32 -10.73 -1.47 23.45
C SER A 32 -10.57 -2.78 22.67
N GLY A 33 -10.17 -2.70 21.40
CA GLY A 33 -10.07 -3.83 20.47
C GLY A 33 -11.37 -4.09 19.71
N GLY A 34 -12.33 -3.17 19.75
CA GLY A 34 -13.55 -3.23 18.95
C GLY A 34 -13.26 -2.86 17.50
N ASP A 35 -13.78 -3.64 16.57
CA ASP A 35 -13.72 -3.33 15.14
C ASP A 35 -14.61 -2.13 14.82
N VAL A 36 -14.02 -1.10 14.22
CA VAL A 36 -14.70 0.16 13.88
C VAL A 36 -14.69 0.46 12.39
N GLY A 37 -14.01 -0.36 11.56
CA GLY A 37 -13.85 -0.02 10.16
C GLY A 37 -12.84 -0.86 9.39
N LYS A 38 -12.63 -0.47 8.13
CA LYS A 38 -11.75 -1.16 7.17
C LYS A 38 -10.68 -0.19 6.64
N ILE A 39 -9.49 -0.69 6.38
CA ILE A 39 -8.47 0.02 5.60
C ILE A 39 -8.83 -0.07 4.12
N GLU A 40 -8.91 1.06 3.44
CA GLU A 40 -9.27 1.14 2.03
C GLU A 40 -8.12 1.55 1.11
N SER A 41 -7.14 2.29 1.64
CA SER A 41 -6.04 2.79 0.84
C SER A 41 -4.83 3.11 1.72
N LEU A 42 -3.66 3.25 1.10
CA LEU A 42 -2.43 3.68 1.74
C LEU A 42 -1.82 4.83 0.94
N ILE A 43 -1.50 5.92 1.62
CA ILE A 43 -0.90 7.13 1.07
C ILE A 43 0.60 7.08 1.30
N PHE A 44 1.36 7.33 0.24
CA PHE A 44 2.81 7.40 0.25
C PHE A 44 3.28 8.78 -0.16
N ALA A 45 4.46 9.17 0.33
CA ALA A 45 5.24 10.20 -0.32
C ALA A 45 5.91 9.63 -1.59
N ASP A 46 6.23 10.50 -2.55
CA ASP A 46 7.01 10.20 -3.77
C ASP A 46 8.32 9.44 -3.51
N ASN A 47 8.92 9.64 -2.33
CA ASN A 47 10.12 8.95 -1.88
C ASN A 47 9.87 7.58 -1.22
N GLY A 48 8.62 7.11 -1.18
CA GLY A 48 8.21 5.81 -0.62
C GLY A 48 7.99 5.78 0.89
N GLU A 49 8.00 6.91 1.59
CA GLU A 49 7.55 6.98 2.99
C GLU A 49 6.05 6.67 3.07
N ALA A 50 5.63 5.70 3.89
CA ALA A 50 4.22 5.48 4.20
C ALA A 50 3.74 6.61 5.13
N LEU A 51 2.76 7.38 4.66
CA LEU A 51 2.31 8.59 5.34
C LEU A 51 1.05 8.33 6.17
N ALA A 52 0.02 7.74 5.58
CA ALA A 52 -1.28 7.53 6.21
C ALA A 52 -2.06 6.40 5.53
N VAL A 53 -2.89 5.69 6.27
CA VAL A 53 -3.97 4.88 5.68
C VAL A 53 -5.21 5.74 5.48
N ILE A 54 -6.00 5.42 4.47
CA ILE A 54 -7.39 5.85 4.39
C ILE A 54 -8.25 4.71 4.92
N ALA A 55 -9.03 4.97 5.95
CA ALA A 55 -9.94 4.01 6.56
C ALA A 55 -11.39 4.46 6.41
N GLU A 56 -12.27 3.52 6.10
CA GLU A 56 -13.72 3.70 6.19
C GLU A 56 -14.16 3.29 7.59
N ILE A 57 -14.61 4.27 8.39
CA ILE A 57 -15.05 4.09 9.78
C ILE A 57 -16.57 4.15 9.84
N GLY A 58 -17.17 3.18 10.54
CA GLY A 58 -18.61 3.00 10.66
C GLY A 58 -19.28 2.61 9.33
N GLY A 59 -20.62 2.58 9.35
CA GLY A 59 -21.42 2.16 8.21
C GLY A 59 -21.79 0.68 8.28
N TYR A 60 -23.02 0.39 8.68
CA TYR A 60 -23.59 -0.95 8.47
C TYR A 60 -23.92 -1.08 6.98
N PHE A 61 -23.47 -2.20 6.38
CA PHE A 61 -23.78 -2.68 5.03
C PHE A 61 -24.90 -1.90 4.33
N GLU A 62 -24.54 -1.00 3.41
CA GLU A 62 -25.38 -0.26 2.42
C GLU A 62 -25.53 1.27 2.57
N MET A 63 -25.05 1.93 3.64
CA MET A 63 -25.13 3.42 3.74
C MET A 63 -23.82 4.20 3.58
N GLY A 64 -22.69 3.52 3.36
CA GLY A 64 -21.36 4.14 3.30
C GLY A 64 -20.87 4.63 4.67
N GLY A 65 -19.59 4.47 4.93
CA GLY A 65 -18.90 4.95 6.13
C GLY A 65 -18.24 6.31 5.93
N THR A 66 -17.70 6.85 7.02
CA THR A 66 -16.90 8.08 6.96
C THR A 66 -15.46 7.71 6.68
N HIS A 67 -14.87 8.35 5.67
CA HIS A 67 -13.48 8.11 5.31
C HIS A 67 -12.58 9.04 6.09
N VAL A 68 -11.51 8.47 6.64
CA VAL A 68 -10.58 9.15 7.53
C VAL A 68 -9.15 8.82 7.13
N SER A 69 -8.32 9.83 6.96
CA SER A 69 -6.87 9.65 6.85
C SER A 69 -6.30 9.50 8.26
N ILE A 70 -5.60 8.40 8.52
CA ILE A 70 -4.96 8.09 9.81
C ILE A 70 -3.44 7.99 9.59
N PRO A 71 -2.60 8.78 10.28
CA PRO A 71 -1.16 8.74 10.09
C PRO A 71 -0.59 7.33 10.34
N TRP A 72 0.30 6.87 9.46
CA TRP A 72 0.90 5.53 9.55
C TRP A 72 1.58 5.31 10.89
N ASN A 73 2.26 6.34 11.42
CA ASN A 73 2.96 6.29 12.71
C ASN A 73 2.03 6.32 13.94
N GLN A 74 0.72 6.45 13.75
CA GLN A 74 -0.29 6.34 14.79
C GLN A 74 -1.03 4.99 14.77
N LEU A 75 -0.70 4.13 13.80
CA LEU A 75 -1.20 2.76 13.75
C LEU A 75 -0.31 1.87 14.60
N ASP A 76 -0.94 1.08 15.46
CA ASP A 76 -0.33 -0.07 16.11
C ASP A 76 -0.79 -1.32 15.36
N LEU A 77 0.05 -1.78 14.42
CA LEU A 77 -0.19 -2.96 13.59
C LEU A 77 0.02 -4.22 14.43
N SER A 78 -0.92 -5.16 14.33
CA SER A 78 -0.83 -6.50 14.89
C SER A 78 0.28 -7.34 14.25
N ASP A 79 0.61 -8.47 14.87
CA ASP A 79 1.60 -9.43 14.36
C ASP A 79 1.20 -10.07 13.02
N ASP A 80 -0.07 -10.00 12.63
CA ASP A 80 -0.56 -10.42 11.31
C ASP A 80 -0.54 -9.30 10.26
N ASP A 81 -0.09 -8.08 10.63
CA ASP A 81 -0.03 -6.87 9.80
C ASP A 81 -1.38 -6.40 9.21
N LEU A 82 -2.49 -7.10 9.48
CA LEU A 82 -3.83 -6.83 8.93
C LEU A 82 -4.73 -6.06 9.90
N THR A 83 -4.37 -5.96 11.16
CA THR A 83 -5.18 -5.26 12.17
C THR A 83 -4.46 -4.03 12.69
N ALA A 84 -5.03 -2.85 12.50
CA ALA A 84 -4.44 -1.59 12.95
C ALA A 84 -5.26 -1.00 14.09
N LYS A 85 -4.67 -0.90 15.29
CA LYS A 85 -5.28 -0.09 16.36
C LYS A 85 -5.00 1.38 16.11
N ALA A 86 -6.04 2.20 16.20
CA ALA A 86 -5.96 3.64 16.01
C ALA A 86 -6.76 4.39 17.10
N PRO A 87 -6.43 5.66 17.41
CA PRO A 87 -7.17 6.45 18.38
C PRO A 87 -8.46 7.03 17.76
N ILE A 88 -9.27 6.18 17.13
CA ILE A 88 -10.53 6.53 16.48
C ILE A 88 -11.62 5.50 16.82
N ASP A 89 -12.84 5.98 17.00
CA ASP A 89 -14.04 5.17 17.21
C ASP A 89 -15.28 5.94 16.69
N GLU A 90 -16.46 5.31 16.72
CA GLU A 90 -17.71 5.95 16.27
C GLU A 90 -18.07 7.21 17.09
N ASP A 91 -17.67 7.27 18.37
CA ASP A 91 -18.02 8.37 19.26
C ASP A 91 -17.19 9.63 18.97
N ASN A 92 -15.90 9.47 18.65
CA ASN A 92 -14.98 10.57 18.37
C ASN A 92 -14.86 10.93 16.88
N LEU A 93 -15.46 10.14 15.99
CA LEU A 93 -15.43 10.38 14.54
C LEU A 93 -15.95 11.78 14.17
N ALA A 94 -16.95 12.28 14.89
CA ALA A 94 -17.53 13.61 14.67
C ALA A 94 -16.58 14.77 15.05
N ASP A 95 -15.56 14.50 15.86
CA ASP A 95 -14.58 15.51 16.30
C ASP A 95 -13.51 15.78 15.24
N TYR A 96 -13.31 14.85 14.30
CA TYR A 96 -12.36 15.02 13.21
C TYR A 96 -12.96 15.87 12.09
N THR A 97 -12.29 16.98 11.76
CA THR A 97 -12.70 17.87 10.68
C THR A 97 -12.22 17.35 9.32
N GLN A 98 -12.93 17.71 8.25
CA GLN A 98 -12.44 17.50 6.89
C GLN A 98 -11.17 18.32 6.66
N PHE A 99 -10.18 17.71 5.99
CA PHE A 99 -8.98 18.42 5.56
C PHE A 99 -9.32 19.36 4.40
N ASP A 100 -9.07 20.65 4.61
CA ASP A 100 -9.23 21.72 3.63
C ASP A 100 -10.64 21.83 3.00
N GLU A 101 -11.08 23.05 2.69
CA GLU A 101 -12.31 23.25 1.91
C GLU A 101 -12.10 22.90 0.43
N SER A 102 -10.85 22.78 -0.03
CA SER A 102 -10.52 22.39 -1.40
C SER A 102 -10.74 20.89 -1.69
N GLY A 103 -10.77 20.04 -0.66
CA GLY A 103 -10.86 18.58 -0.80
C GLY A 103 -9.56 17.88 -1.20
N ILE A 104 -8.43 18.62 -1.27
CA ILE A 104 -7.12 18.07 -1.64
C ILE A 104 -6.36 17.64 -0.37
N LEU A 105 -5.97 16.37 -0.28
CA LEU A 105 -5.12 15.86 0.79
C LEU A 105 -3.64 16.09 0.49
N THR A 106 -2.98 16.97 1.25
CA THR A 106 -1.53 17.24 1.09
C THR A 106 -0.68 16.36 2.00
N LYS A 107 0.63 16.28 1.72
CA LYS A 107 1.58 15.63 2.64
C LYS A 107 1.49 16.17 4.07
N ALA A 108 1.24 17.47 4.26
CA ALA A 108 1.15 18.04 5.61
C ALA A 108 -0.07 17.52 6.38
N ASP A 109 -1.18 17.30 5.69
CA ASP A 109 -2.44 16.84 6.29
C ASP A 109 -2.33 15.40 6.81
N THR A 110 -1.57 14.54 6.10
CA THR A 110 -1.32 13.14 6.50
C THR A 110 -0.63 12.97 7.86
N SER A 111 -0.14 14.05 8.47
CA SER A 111 0.44 14.03 9.82
C SER A 111 -0.59 14.06 10.95
N LYS A 112 -1.87 14.23 10.62
CA LYS A 112 -3.00 14.29 11.57
C LYS A 112 -4.10 13.33 11.14
N ILE A 113 -4.97 13.00 12.08
CA ILE A 113 -6.22 12.33 11.77
C ILE A 113 -7.23 13.38 11.32
N GLY A 114 -7.94 13.10 10.23
CA GLY A 114 -8.97 13.98 9.70
C GLY A 114 -9.81 13.30 8.63
N ARG A 115 -11.02 13.83 8.41
CA ARG A 115 -11.95 13.30 7.42
C ARG A 115 -11.48 13.65 6.02
N VAL A 116 -11.71 12.72 5.10
CA VAL A 116 -11.38 12.87 3.67
C VAL A 116 -12.57 12.45 2.83
N GLU A 117 -12.56 12.85 1.55
CA GLU A 117 -13.44 12.25 0.56
C GLU A 117 -13.16 10.74 0.45
N ALA A 118 -14.15 10.00 -0.03
CA ALA A 118 -13.98 8.57 -0.31
C ALA A 118 -12.80 8.35 -1.24
N ASP A 119 -12.08 7.22 -1.10
CA ASP A 119 -10.82 6.98 -1.80
C ASP A 119 -10.93 7.39 -3.28
N ARG A 120 -11.88 6.84 -4.05
CA ARG A 120 -12.05 7.15 -5.48
C ARG A 120 -12.21 8.63 -5.85
N GLY A 121 -12.74 9.46 -4.94
CA GLY A 121 -12.93 10.90 -5.14
C GLY A 121 -11.87 11.78 -4.47
N LEU A 122 -10.91 11.18 -3.76
CA LEU A 122 -9.86 11.90 -3.05
C LEU A 122 -8.81 12.45 -4.02
N ASP A 123 -8.69 13.77 -4.08
CA ASP A 123 -7.60 14.45 -4.77
C ASP A 123 -6.38 14.55 -3.85
N LEU A 124 -5.19 14.31 -4.43
CA LEU A 124 -3.93 14.32 -3.72
C LEU A 124 -3.06 15.50 -4.14
N GLY A 125 -2.39 16.10 -3.16
CA GLY A 125 -1.44 17.18 -3.40
C GLY A 125 -0.16 16.71 -4.12
N GLU A 126 0.76 17.64 -4.37
CA GLU A 126 2.04 17.28 -4.96
C GLU A 126 2.83 16.31 -4.06
N LYS A 127 3.64 15.45 -4.70
CA LYS A 127 4.60 14.53 -4.04
C LYS A 127 3.96 13.50 -3.11
N VAL A 128 2.67 13.24 -3.27
CA VAL A 128 1.98 12.14 -2.63
C VAL A 128 1.23 11.33 -3.69
N PHE A 129 1.10 10.04 -3.45
CA PHE A 129 0.30 9.13 -4.26
C PHE A 129 -0.36 8.10 -3.36
N ARG A 130 -1.46 7.52 -3.80
CA ARG A 130 -2.08 6.38 -3.10
C ARG A 130 -1.71 5.07 -3.76
N ALA A 131 -1.72 3.99 -2.99
CA ALA A 131 -1.43 2.63 -3.46
C ALA A 131 -2.17 2.27 -4.75
N ARG A 132 -3.48 2.56 -4.79
CA ARG A 132 -4.38 2.31 -5.93
C ARG A 132 -4.14 3.18 -7.16
N ASP A 133 -3.29 4.21 -7.08
CA ASP A 133 -2.87 4.93 -8.29
C ASP A 133 -1.89 4.10 -9.12
N LEU A 134 -1.19 3.13 -8.49
CA LEU A 134 -0.24 2.23 -9.16
C LEU A 134 -0.82 0.83 -9.31
N MET A 135 -1.41 0.29 -8.24
CA MET A 135 -1.94 -1.07 -8.23
C MET A 135 -3.07 -1.21 -9.26
N GLY A 136 -3.01 -2.28 -10.04
CA GLY A 136 -3.88 -2.53 -11.18
C GLY A 136 -3.48 -1.80 -12.48
N ASP A 137 -2.55 -0.84 -12.44
CA ASP A 137 -2.03 -0.20 -13.65
C ASP A 137 -0.84 -0.97 -14.25
N HIS A 138 -0.48 -0.63 -15.48
CA HIS A 138 0.59 -1.26 -16.23
C HIS A 138 1.97 -0.82 -15.75
N ALA A 139 2.84 -1.80 -15.51
CA ALA A 139 4.27 -1.57 -15.36
C ALA A 139 4.95 -1.51 -16.74
N TYR A 140 5.78 -0.50 -16.95
CA TYR A 140 6.58 -0.31 -18.17
C TYR A 140 8.06 -0.45 -17.89
N ILE A 141 8.81 -0.85 -18.90
CA ILE A 141 10.27 -0.93 -18.85
C ILE A 141 10.86 0.10 -19.82
N ALA A 142 12.18 0.25 -19.84
CA ALA A 142 12.85 1.18 -20.75
C ALA A 142 12.35 1.03 -22.20
N ASN A 143 12.12 2.17 -22.88
CA ASN A 143 11.53 2.29 -24.24
C ASN A 143 10.00 2.06 -24.33
N ASP A 144 9.25 2.37 -23.28
CA ASP A 144 7.78 2.33 -23.26
C ASP A 144 7.15 0.94 -23.52
N ARG A 145 7.94 -0.13 -23.39
CA ARG A 145 7.41 -1.49 -23.54
C ARG A 145 6.65 -1.86 -22.28
N ARG A 146 5.38 -2.27 -22.45
CA ARG A 146 4.59 -2.86 -21.35
C ARG A 146 5.26 -4.16 -20.89
N TRP A 147 5.39 -4.31 -19.59
CA TRP A 147 5.99 -5.49 -18.97
C TRP A 147 4.97 -6.34 -18.22
N GLY A 148 4.06 -5.72 -17.49
CA GLY A 148 3.04 -6.43 -16.73
C GLY A 148 2.04 -5.47 -16.09
N TYR A 149 1.42 -5.93 -15.01
CA TYR A 149 0.52 -5.14 -14.17
C TYR A 149 1.12 -5.04 -12.77
N VAL A 150 1.02 -3.89 -12.14
CA VAL A 150 1.37 -3.75 -10.73
C VAL A 150 0.31 -4.51 -9.93
N ASN A 151 0.73 -5.65 -9.37
CA ASN A 151 -0.13 -6.53 -8.59
C ASN A 151 -0.19 -6.09 -7.13
N ASP A 152 0.95 -5.75 -6.55
CA ASP A 152 1.04 -5.43 -5.13
C ASP A 152 2.19 -4.44 -4.87
N LEU A 153 2.07 -3.73 -3.76
CA LEU A 153 3.12 -2.90 -3.17
C LEU A 153 3.55 -3.54 -1.87
N VAL A 154 4.86 -3.58 -1.59
CA VAL A 154 5.37 -4.18 -0.35
C VAL A 154 5.89 -3.10 0.58
N VAL A 155 5.32 -3.01 1.77
CA VAL A 155 5.74 -2.09 2.83
C VAL A 155 6.57 -2.81 3.87
N ARG A 156 7.63 -2.17 4.35
CA ARG A 156 8.44 -2.65 5.46
C ARG A 156 9.02 -1.47 6.21
N ASP A 157 8.96 -1.51 7.54
CA ASP A 157 9.47 -0.45 8.42
C ASP A 157 8.95 0.96 8.04
N GLY A 158 7.66 1.06 7.65
CA GLY A 158 7.01 2.31 7.23
C GLY A 158 7.50 2.86 5.88
N ARG A 159 8.07 2.01 5.03
CA ARG A 159 8.51 2.39 3.68
C ARG A 159 8.00 1.42 2.63
N LEU A 160 7.59 1.94 1.49
CA LEU A 160 7.48 1.18 0.24
C LEU A 160 8.88 0.70 -0.16
N VAL A 161 9.09 -0.61 -0.14
CA VAL A 161 10.40 -1.22 -0.43
C VAL A 161 10.39 -2.04 -1.71
N ALA A 162 9.22 -2.48 -2.17
CA ALA A 162 9.09 -3.23 -3.42
C ALA A 162 7.77 -2.97 -4.15
N ILE A 163 7.81 -3.17 -5.45
CA ILE A 163 6.63 -3.23 -6.33
C ILE A 163 6.61 -4.60 -6.98
N VAL A 164 5.50 -5.33 -6.79
CA VAL A 164 5.28 -6.66 -7.37
C VAL A 164 4.55 -6.49 -8.69
N VAL A 165 5.12 -7.02 -9.76
CA VAL A 165 4.51 -7.01 -11.09
C VAL A 165 4.08 -8.43 -11.46
N GLU A 166 2.80 -8.57 -11.79
CA GLU A 166 2.25 -9.75 -12.45
C GLU A 166 2.54 -9.70 -13.95
N VAL A 167 3.14 -10.76 -14.48
CA VAL A 167 3.51 -10.90 -15.88
C VAL A 167 2.81 -12.11 -16.46
N ALA A 168 2.01 -11.87 -17.50
CA ALA A 168 1.34 -12.93 -18.25
C ALA A 168 2.38 -13.91 -18.83
N ALA A 169 2.18 -15.21 -18.60
CA ALA A 169 3.03 -16.26 -19.10
C ALA A 169 2.22 -17.33 -19.83
N GLN A 170 2.91 -18.27 -20.49
CA GLN A 170 2.27 -19.50 -20.98
C GLN A 170 1.92 -20.38 -19.77
N GLY A 171 0.71 -20.22 -19.23
CA GLY A 171 0.25 -20.87 -17.99
C GLY A 171 -0.20 -19.86 -16.94
N PRO A 172 -0.07 -20.18 -15.64
CA PRO A 172 -0.30 -19.21 -14.57
C PRO A 172 0.58 -17.97 -14.74
N SER A 173 0.06 -16.81 -14.37
CA SER A 173 0.85 -15.59 -14.30
C SER A 173 2.02 -15.76 -13.34
N ARG A 174 3.10 -15.03 -13.60
CA ARG A 174 4.31 -15.03 -12.78
C ARG A 174 4.45 -13.69 -12.09
N HIS A 175 4.98 -13.70 -10.87
CA HIS A 175 5.23 -12.49 -10.12
C HIS A 175 6.72 -12.18 -10.07
N TYR A 176 7.06 -10.90 -10.09
CA TYR A 176 8.42 -10.41 -9.93
C TYR A 176 8.40 -9.18 -9.04
N ALA A 177 9.25 -9.15 -8.02
CA ALA A 177 9.34 -8.03 -7.09
C ALA A 177 10.56 -7.15 -7.42
N TYR A 178 10.32 -5.86 -7.59
CA TYR A 178 11.33 -4.87 -7.94
C TYR A 178 11.56 -3.93 -6.77
N PRO A 179 12.81 -3.56 -6.45
CA PRO A 179 13.07 -2.59 -5.40
C PRO A 179 12.45 -1.24 -5.76
N PHE A 180 11.89 -0.58 -4.75
CA PHE A 180 11.50 0.82 -4.86
C PHE A 180 12.65 1.71 -4.33
N ASP A 181 13.31 2.46 -5.20
CA ASP A 181 14.41 3.39 -4.88
C ASP A 181 14.03 4.88 -5.00
N GLY A 182 12.73 5.18 -5.21
CA GLY A 182 12.16 6.53 -5.31
C GLY A 182 11.99 7.04 -6.75
N GLU A 183 11.57 8.31 -6.89
CA GLU A 183 11.46 9.04 -8.16
C GLU A 183 12.68 8.86 -9.08
N PRO A 184 12.51 8.69 -10.42
CA PRO A 184 11.39 9.16 -11.24
C PRO A 184 10.47 8.04 -11.77
N GLN A 185 10.15 7.06 -10.93
CA GLN A 185 9.39 5.88 -11.38
C GLN A 185 7.87 6.06 -11.33
N ILE A 186 7.38 7.10 -10.66
CA ILE A 186 5.97 7.40 -10.51
C ILE A 186 5.80 8.84 -10.98
N ASP A 187 5.00 9.07 -12.01
CA ASP A 187 4.51 10.40 -12.31
C ASP A 187 3.09 10.50 -11.74
N PRO A 188 2.86 11.21 -10.61
CA PRO A 188 1.53 11.31 -10.01
C PRO A 188 0.48 11.89 -10.97
N GLY A 189 0.91 12.70 -11.95
CA GLY A 189 0.03 13.31 -12.95
C GLY A 189 -0.31 12.39 -14.13
N SER A 190 0.57 11.43 -14.47
CA SER A 190 0.31 10.43 -15.52
C SER A 190 0.05 9.01 -15.02
N ARG A 191 0.14 8.80 -13.69
CA ARG A 191 -0.03 7.54 -12.94
C ARG A 191 0.82 6.38 -13.47
N ARG A 192 1.86 6.70 -14.23
CA ARG A 192 2.64 5.72 -14.96
C ARG A 192 3.78 5.20 -14.09
N TYR A 193 3.76 3.90 -13.79
CA TYR A 193 4.91 3.22 -13.19
C TYR A 193 5.93 2.79 -14.26
N THR A 194 7.14 3.32 -14.20
CA THR A 194 8.25 2.92 -15.08
C THR A 194 9.39 2.31 -14.28
N LEU A 195 9.67 1.03 -14.53
CA LEU A 195 10.78 0.30 -13.92
C LEU A 195 12.12 0.93 -14.32
N PRO A 196 13.10 1.03 -13.40
CA PRO A 196 14.44 1.57 -13.68
C PRO A 196 15.33 0.52 -14.38
N LEU A 197 14.73 -0.42 -15.11
CA LEU A 197 15.39 -1.60 -15.66
C LEU A 197 15.18 -1.69 -17.17
N ASN A 198 16.22 -2.16 -17.86
CA ASN A 198 16.14 -2.49 -19.28
C ASN A 198 15.76 -3.97 -19.51
N GLU A 199 15.46 -4.32 -20.76
CA GLU A 199 15.04 -5.66 -21.16
C GLU A 199 15.98 -6.77 -20.71
N ASN A 200 17.30 -6.54 -20.79
CA ASN A 200 18.31 -7.54 -20.43
C ASN A 200 18.35 -7.76 -18.91
N GLN A 201 18.19 -6.71 -18.12
CA GLN A 201 18.16 -6.81 -16.66
C GLN A 201 16.90 -7.53 -16.17
N ILE A 202 15.78 -7.42 -16.89
CA ILE A 202 14.53 -8.04 -16.47
C ILE A 202 14.50 -9.54 -16.76
N ALA A 203 15.11 -9.98 -17.86
CA ALA A 203 15.15 -11.38 -18.26
C ALA A 203 15.87 -12.29 -17.24
N ASP A 204 16.73 -11.72 -16.41
CA ASP A 204 17.56 -12.45 -15.46
C ASP A 204 17.06 -12.37 -14.00
N ILE A 205 15.91 -11.73 -13.75
CA ILE A 205 15.30 -11.67 -12.42
C ILE A 205 14.60 -12.99 -12.12
N GLU A 206 14.88 -13.55 -10.94
CA GLU A 206 14.23 -14.76 -10.46
C GLU A 206 12.75 -14.48 -10.15
N GLU A 207 11.90 -15.47 -10.41
CA GLU A 207 10.47 -15.38 -10.08
C GLU A 207 10.28 -15.19 -8.57
N PHE A 208 9.38 -14.27 -8.22
CA PHE A 208 8.97 -14.00 -6.85
C PHE A 208 7.85 -14.97 -6.46
N ASP A 209 8.09 -15.74 -5.39
CA ASP A 209 7.09 -16.61 -4.77
C ASP A 209 6.07 -15.74 -4.00
N TYR A 210 5.02 -15.30 -4.70
CA TYR A 210 4.01 -14.39 -4.15
C TYR A 210 3.23 -15.02 -2.99
N ASP A 211 2.93 -16.32 -3.08
CA ASP A 211 2.22 -17.05 -2.02
C ASP A 211 2.98 -17.01 -0.69
N LYS A 212 4.32 -16.96 -0.71
CA LYS A 212 5.11 -16.78 0.52
C LYS A 212 4.98 -15.41 1.16
N LEU A 213 4.81 -14.34 0.38
CA LEU A 213 4.55 -13.01 0.92
C LEU A 213 3.20 -12.99 1.63
N VAL A 214 2.16 -13.46 0.93
CA VAL A 214 0.78 -13.46 1.45
C VAL A 214 0.65 -14.40 2.63
N SER A 215 1.12 -15.65 2.54
CA SER A 215 1.04 -16.61 3.66
C SER A 215 1.89 -16.19 4.86
N GLY A 216 3.05 -15.56 4.64
CA GLY A 216 3.89 -15.00 5.70
C GLY A 216 3.15 -13.96 6.54
N SER A 217 2.40 -13.06 5.87
CA SER A 217 1.55 -12.05 6.53
C SER A 217 0.47 -12.69 7.42
N HIS A 218 -0.07 -13.85 7.03
CA HIS A 218 -1.11 -14.54 7.79
C HIS A 218 -0.60 -15.44 8.93
N THR A 219 0.70 -15.74 9.01
CA THR A 219 1.25 -16.74 9.95
C THR A 219 1.68 -16.14 11.30
N GLY A 220 1.50 -14.83 11.53
CA GLY A 220 1.59 -14.23 12.87
C GLY A 220 0.62 -14.88 13.89
N ALA A 221 -0.44 -15.52 13.40
CA ALA A 221 -1.27 -16.41 14.17
C ALA A 221 -0.75 -17.86 14.08
N ILE A 222 -0.10 -18.31 15.15
CA ILE A 222 0.12 -19.70 15.62
C ILE A 222 1.58 -19.84 16.12
N SER A 223 1.83 -19.29 17.30
CA SER A 223 2.71 -19.96 18.27
C SER A 223 1.81 -20.61 19.31
N ILE A 224 1.56 -21.90 19.16
CA ILE A 224 1.08 -22.73 20.27
C ILE A 224 2.35 -23.28 20.93
N GLU A 225 2.57 -22.90 22.18
CA GLU A 225 3.55 -23.54 23.06
C GLU A 225 3.32 -25.06 23.19
#